data_AF-A0A662H6T7-F1
#
_entry.id   AF-A0A662H6T7-F1
#
_cell.length_a   1.000
_cell.length_b   1.000
_cell.length_c   1.000
_cell.angle_alpha   90.00
_cell.angle_beta   90.00
_cell.angle_gamma   90.00
#
_symmetry.space_group_name_H-M   'P 1'
#
loop_
_entity.id
_entity.type
_entity.pdbx_description
1 polymer ?
#
loop_
_entity_poly.entity_id
_entity_poly.type
_entity_poly.pdbx_seq_one_letter_code
_entity_poly.pdbx_strand_id
1 'polypeptide(L)'
;MSAVPVYICRRDRAESLAKRLSKTLSCELTVKKPLEFIREVLKGKPEYRLVLVKNVSTFLNSDYGEPLEALTWLKRAIRKLRESTIILEVGEFRLELPELTQVTVEGLPIGFRDWKGTRDLKEYYNIKPADCIRVIVT
;
A
#
# COMPACT_ATOMS: atom_id res chain seq x y z
N MET A 1 0.86 17.03 -9.76
CA MET A 1 1.36 15.66 -9.51
C MET A 1 0.14 14.77 -9.33
N SER A 2 0.09 13.59 -9.95
CA SER A 2 -1.06 12.68 -9.78
C SER A 2 -0.93 11.97 -8.44
N ALA A 3 -2.01 11.99 -7.64
CA ALA A 3 -2.05 11.39 -6.32
C ALA A 3 -2.30 9.88 -6.45
N VAL A 4 -1.40 9.05 -5.89
CA VAL A 4 -1.53 7.59 -5.93
C VAL A 4 -2.24 7.09 -4.67
N PRO A 5 -3.43 6.49 -4.77
CA PRO A 5 -4.09 5.89 -3.62
C PRO A 5 -3.37 4.60 -3.21
N VAL A 6 -2.89 4.58 -1.97
CA VAL A 6 -2.24 3.41 -1.37
C VAL A 6 -3.06 2.95 -0.17
N TYR A 7 -3.50 1.70 -0.20
CA TYR A 7 -4.17 1.04 0.91
C TYR A 7 -3.14 0.21 1.67
N ILE A 8 -3.00 0.42 2.97
CA ILE A 8 -2.15 -0.40 3.84
C ILE A 8 -3.08 -1.27 4.65
N CYS A 9 -3.08 -2.58 4.37
CA CYS A 9 -4.01 -3.52 4.98
C CYS A 9 -3.29 -4.67 5.68
N ARG A 10 -3.86 -5.16 6.77
CA ARG A 10 -3.47 -6.43 7.39
C ARG A 10 -3.68 -7.59 6.42
N ARG A 11 -2.87 -8.64 6.60
CA ARG A 11 -2.84 -9.83 5.73
C ARG A 11 -4.22 -10.44 5.44
N ASP A 12 -5.09 -10.51 6.44
CA ASP A 12 -6.44 -11.08 6.32
C ASP A 12 -7.42 -10.20 5.54
N ARG A 13 -7.14 -8.89 5.38
CA ARG A 13 -8.03 -7.95 4.67
C ARG A 13 -7.55 -7.53 3.29
N ALA A 14 -6.25 -7.57 3.04
CA ALA A 14 -5.68 -7.10 1.78
C ALA A 14 -6.30 -7.80 0.55
N GLU A 15 -6.41 -9.13 0.58
CA GLU A 15 -7.03 -9.89 -0.51
C GLU A 15 -8.53 -9.60 -0.67
N SER A 16 -9.25 -9.45 0.44
CA SER A 16 -10.69 -9.16 0.42
C SER A 16 -10.95 -7.81 -0.25
N LEU A 17 -10.18 -6.79 0.14
CA LEU A 17 -10.27 -5.46 -0.47
C LEU A 17 -9.86 -5.51 -1.94
N ALA A 18 -8.78 -6.21 -2.28
CA ALA A 18 -8.31 -6.34 -3.65
C ALA A 18 -9.37 -6.94 -4.59
N LYS A 19 -10.03 -8.02 -4.16
CA LYS A 19 -11.12 -8.65 -4.92
C LYS A 19 -12.32 -7.71 -5.10
N ARG A 20 -12.66 -6.91 -4.09
CA ARG A 20 -13.76 -5.94 -4.18
C ARG A 20 -13.42 -4.79 -5.11
N LEU A 21 -12.23 -4.20 -4.97
CA LEU A 21 -11.77 -3.12 -5.83
C LEU A 21 -11.62 -3.56 -7.29
N SER A 22 -11.14 -4.78 -7.55
CA SER A 22 -11.07 -5.32 -8.91
C SER A 22 -12.44 -5.36 -9.59
N LYS A 23 -13.50 -5.72 -8.86
CA LYS A 23 -14.89 -5.69 -9.36
C LYS A 23 -15.39 -4.26 -9.56
N THR A 24 -15.16 -3.37 -8.58
CA THR A 24 -15.63 -1.98 -8.64
C THR A 24 -14.95 -1.17 -9.75
N LEU A 25 -13.66 -1.39 -9.96
CA LEU A 25 -12.86 -0.71 -10.97
C LEU A 25 -12.88 -1.41 -12.33
N SER A 26 -13.57 -2.57 -12.44
CA SER A 26 -13.60 -3.41 -13.63
C SER A 26 -12.20 -3.63 -14.22
N CYS A 27 -11.24 -4.02 -13.37
CA CYS A 27 -9.85 -4.20 -13.75
C CYS A 27 -9.25 -5.49 -13.19
N GLU A 28 -8.19 -5.98 -13.85
CA GLU A 28 -7.45 -7.15 -13.38
C GLU A 28 -6.64 -6.81 -12.12
N LEU A 29 -6.67 -7.72 -11.16
CA LEU A 29 -5.84 -7.66 -9.97
C LEU A 29 -4.47 -8.27 -10.26
N THR A 30 -3.42 -7.46 -10.24
CA THR A 30 -2.05 -7.98 -10.24
C THR A 30 -1.57 -8.23 -8.82
N VAL A 31 -1.01 -9.40 -8.56
CA VAL A 31 -0.40 -9.74 -7.26
C VAL A 31 1.11 -9.83 -7.42
N LYS A 32 1.87 -9.15 -6.56
CA LYS A 32 3.34 -9.09 -6.64
C LYS A 32 3.99 -9.25 -5.27
N LYS A 33 5.23 -9.75 -5.26
CA LYS A 33 6.13 -9.57 -4.11
C LYS A 33 6.81 -8.20 -4.17
N PRO A 34 7.29 -7.63 -3.05
CA PRO A 34 7.81 -6.27 -3.01
C PRO A 34 8.97 -6.03 -3.99
N LEU A 35 9.95 -6.94 -4.02
CA LEU A 35 11.08 -6.83 -4.95
C LEU A 35 10.68 -6.93 -6.42
N GLU A 36 9.74 -7.81 -6.75
CA GLU A 36 9.26 -7.98 -8.12
C GLU A 36 8.56 -6.70 -8.59
N PHE A 37 7.65 -6.19 -7.76
CA PHE A 37 6.97 -4.91 -7.97
C PHE A 37 7.96 -3.77 -8.20
N ILE A 38 8.94 -3.58 -7.29
CA ILE A 38 9.95 -2.54 -7.39
C ILE A 38 10.75 -2.68 -8.69
N ARG A 39 11.24 -3.90 -8.99
CA ARG A 39 12.06 -4.15 -10.19
C ARG A 39 11.31 -3.85 -11.48
N GLU A 40 10.06 -4.25 -11.59
CA GLU A 40 9.27 -4.03 -12.81
C GLU A 40 8.93 -2.54 -13.01
N VAL A 41 8.46 -1.87 -11.96
CA VAL A 41 8.12 -0.43 -12.02
C VAL A 41 9.35 0.41 -12.32
N LEU A 42 10.49 0.12 -11.69
CA LEU A 42 11.71 0.88 -11.95
C LEU A 42 12.26 0.67 -13.36
N LYS A 43 12.07 -0.53 -13.94
CA LYS A 43 12.40 -0.86 -15.34
C LYS A 43 11.38 -0.32 -16.36
N GLY A 44 10.32 0.37 -15.91
CA GLY A 44 9.31 0.97 -16.79
C GLY A 44 8.43 -0.07 -17.50
N LYS A 45 8.29 -1.27 -16.95
CA LYS A 45 7.58 -2.39 -17.61
C LYS A 45 6.06 -2.38 -17.41
N PRO A 46 5.49 -2.04 -16.24
CA PRO A 46 4.06 -2.22 -16.02
C PRO A 46 3.29 -0.91 -15.81
N GLU A 47 2.12 -0.83 -16.45
CA GLU A 47 1.02 0.06 -16.07
C GLU A 47 0.00 -0.76 -15.25
N TYR A 48 0.07 -0.65 -13.92
CA TYR A 48 -0.91 -1.31 -13.06
C TYR A 48 -2.15 -0.44 -12.91
N ARG A 49 -3.35 -0.99 -13.09
CA ARG A 49 -4.57 -0.34 -12.60
C ARG A 49 -4.83 -0.65 -11.12
N LEU A 50 -4.65 -1.91 -10.73
CA LEU A 50 -4.78 -2.38 -9.35
C LEU A 50 -3.70 -3.41 -9.04
N VAL A 51 -2.90 -3.16 -8.01
CA VAL A 51 -1.83 -4.08 -7.58
C VAL A 51 -1.88 -4.34 -6.08
N LEU A 52 -1.81 -5.63 -5.72
CA LEU A 52 -1.61 -6.09 -4.36
C LEU A 52 -0.16 -6.52 -4.18
N VAL A 53 0.56 -5.83 -3.31
CA VAL A 53 1.95 -6.14 -2.94
C VAL A 53 1.93 -6.90 -1.61
N LYS A 54 2.27 -8.20 -1.64
CA LYS A 54 2.19 -9.09 -0.49
C LYS A 54 3.42 -9.03 0.41
N ASN A 55 3.27 -9.33 1.69
CA ASN A 55 4.39 -9.47 2.65
C ASN A 55 5.34 -8.25 2.73
N VAL A 56 4.80 -7.04 2.74
CA VAL A 56 5.60 -5.80 2.81
C VAL A 56 6.34 -5.69 4.15
N SER A 57 5.74 -6.11 5.27
CA SER A 57 6.41 -6.08 6.58
C SER A 57 7.70 -6.90 6.61
N THR A 58 7.70 -8.10 6.03
CA THR A 58 8.89 -8.96 5.95
C THR A 58 10.00 -8.30 5.13
N PHE A 59 9.62 -7.63 4.04
CA PHE A 59 10.54 -6.85 3.22
C PHE A 59 11.16 -5.66 3.97
N LEU A 60 10.49 -5.15 5.01
CA LEU A 60 10.89 -3.97 5.77
C LEU A 60 11.53 -4.28 7.14
N ASN A 61 11.75 -5.54 7.54
CA ASN A 61 12.25 -5.84 8.89
C ASN A 61 13.58 -6.61 8.92
N SER A 62 13.71 -7.77 8.26
CA SER A 62 14.85 -8.67 8.56
C SER A 62 15.56 -9.28 7.36
N ASP A 63 14.85 -9.60 6.28
CA ASP A 63 15.40 -10.49 5.25
C ASP A 63 16.29 -9.78 4.23
N TYR A 64 16.35 -8.44 4.26
CA TYR A 64 17.02 -7.62 3.24
C TYR A 64 18.16 -6.75 3.77
N GLY A 65 18.52 -6.86 5.05
CA GLY A 65 19.67 -6.18 5.67
C GLY A 65 19.55 -4.67 5.86
N GLU A 66 18.80 -3.97 5.01
CA GLU A 66 18.67 -2.51 5.03
C GLU A 66 17.19 -2.05 4.88
N PRO A 67 16.41 -2.05 5.97
CA PRO A 67 14.98 -1.76 5.94
C PRO A 67 14.63 -0.33 5.48
N LEU A 68 15.48 0.65 5.80
CA LEU A 68 15.31 2.03 5.35
C LEU A 68 15.55 2.19 3.85
N GLU A 69 16.53 1.47 3.31
CA GLU A 69 16.80 1.47 1.88
C GLU A 69 15.66 0.78 1.12
N ALA A 70 15.22 -0.38 1.62
CA ALA A 70 14.05 -1.12 1.11
C ALA A 70 12.79 -0.23 1.07
N LEU A 71 12.53 0.50 2.14
CA LEU A 71 11.45 1.49 2.18
C LEU A 71 11.64 2.56 1.10
N THR A 72 12.84 3.12 0.96
CA THR A 72 13.14 4.15 -0.03
C THR A 72 12.85 3.67 -1.45
N TRP A 73 13.25 2.43 -1.78
CA TRP A 73 12.96 1.81 -3.07
C TRP A 73 11.47 1.60 -3.31
N LEU A 74 10.74 1.11 -2.31
CA LEU A 74 9.29 0.93 -2.39
C LEU A 74 8.57 2.27 -2.64
N LYS A 75 8.94 3.29 -1.86
CA LYS A 75 8.43 4.66 -1.99
C LYS A 75 8.69 5.24 -3.38
N ARG A 76 9.89 5.02 -3.92
CA ARG A 76 10.27 5.46 -5.27
C ARG A 76 9.47 4.75 -6.36
N ALA A 77 9.24 3.45 -6.22
CA ALA A 77 8.40 2.69 -7.16
C ALA A 77 6.96 3.20 -7.15
N ILE A 78 6.34 3.35 -5.99
CA ILE A 78 4.97 3.87 -5.85
C ILE A 78 4.81 5.23 -6.54
N ARG A 79 5.73 6.16 -6.33
CA ARG A 79 5.69 7.51 -6.93
C ARG A 79 5.82 7.53 -8.46
N LYS A 80 6.35 6.49 -9.09
CA LYS A 80 6.41 6.40 -10.55
C LYS A 80 5.06 6.06 -11.17
N LEU A 81 4.16 5.44 -10.40
CA LEU A 81 2.82 5.10 -10.85
C LEU A 81 1.93 6.35 -10.77
N ARG A 82 1.06 6.57 -11.76
CA ARG A 82 0.20 7.78 -11.82
C ARG A 82 -1.29 7.48 -11.77
N GLU A 83 -1.70 6.28 -12.14
CA GLU A 83 -3.11 5.87 -12.25
C GLU A 83 -3.38 4.53 -11.56
N SER A 84 -2.44 4.08 -10.73
CA SER A 84 -2.52 2.80 -10.05
C SER A 84 -3.18 2.94 -8.69
N THR A 85 -4.07 2.01 -8.36
CA THR A 85 -4.43 1.73 -6.98
C THR A 85 -3.52 0.65 -6.42
N ILE A 86 -2.90 0.92 -5.29
CA ILE A 86 -1.93 0.01 -4.68
C ILE A 86 -2.47 -0.47 -3.33
N ILE A 87 -2.35 -1.76 -3.06
CA ILE A 87 -2.64 -2.35 -1.75
C ILE A 87 -1.35 -2.96 -1.25
N LEU A 88 -0.88 -2.51 -0.08
CA LEU A 88 0.25 -3.05 0.65
C LEU A 88 -0.28 -3.98 1.73
N GLU A 89 0.04 -5.26 1.62
CA GLU A 89 -0.23 -6.25 2.65
C GLU A 89 0.86 -6.23 3.72
N VAL A 90 0.47 -5.94 4.95
CA VAL A 90 1.35 -5.87 6.11
C VAL A 90 0.87 -6.82 7.21
N GLY A 91 1.77 -7.14 8.15
CA GLY A 91 1.40 -7.88 9.36
C GLY A 91 0.59 -6.99 10.29
N GLU A 92 1.28 -6.13 11.03
CA GLU A 92 0.67 -5.11 11.90
C GLU A 92 1.14 -3.71 11.48
N PHE A 93 0.33 -2.70 11.80
CA PHE A 93 0.70 -1.30 11.63
C PHE A 93 0.21 -0.46 12.81
N ARG A 94 0.84 0.70 13.01
CA ARG A 94 0.47 1.70 14.00
C ARG A 94 0.16 3.04 13.32
N LEU A 95 -0.76 3.78 13.92
CA LEU A 95 -1.10 5.15 13.54
C LEU A 95 -0.66 6.06 14.68
N GLU A 96 0.16 7.07 14.38
CA GLU A 96 0.64 8.03 15.38
C GLU A 96 -0.06 9.39 15.18
N LEU A 97 -0.39 10.07 16.28
CA LEU A 97 -1.25 11.27 16.35
C LEU A 97 -0.54 12.44 17.05
N PRO A 98 -0.80 13.70 16.63
CA PRO A 98 -2.06 14.36 17.04
C PRO A 98 -3.13 14.56 15.94
N GLU A 99 -2.76 14.63 14.66
CA GLU A 99 -3.67 14.97 13.52
C GLU A 99 -3.54 14.03 12.27
N LEU A 100 -3.40 12.71 12.48
CA LEU A 100 -3.52 11.61 11.49
C LEU A 100 -2.64 11.70 10.22
N THR A 101 -1.34 11.92 10.37
CA THR A 101 -0.42 12.12 9.23
C THR A 101 0.54 10.97 8.93
N GLN A 102 0.64 9.94 9.79
CA GLN A 102 1.69 8.93 9.65
C GLN A 102 1.22 7.50 9.96
N VAL A 103 1.63 6.58 9.08
CA VAL A 103 1.43 5.13 9.24
C VAL A 103 2.79 4.48 9.38
N THR A 104 2.95 3.73 10.45
CA THR A 104 4.20 3.04 10.78
C THR A 104 3.98 1.53 10.70
N VAL A 105 4.88 0.84 10.01
CA VAL A 105 4.92 -0.63 9.88
C VAL A 105 6.32 -1.07 10.28
N GLU A 106 6.44 -1.97 11.25
CA GLU A 106 7.76 -2.43 11.74
C GLU A 106 8.70 -1.27 12.15
N GLY A 107 8.16 -0.23 12.77
CA GLY A 107 8.93 0.97 13.16
C GLY A 107 9.29 1.92 12.00
N LEU A 108 8.91 1.59 10.76
CA LEU A 108 9.18 2.39 9.58
C LEU A 108 7.96 3.17 9.09
N PRO A 109 8.10 4.47 8.79
CA PRO A 109 6.98 5.28 8.33
C PRO A 109 6.72 5.08 6.83
N ILE A 110 5.67 4.34 6.49
CA ILE A 110 5.24 4.15 5.10
C ILE A 110 4.34 5.30 4.62
N GLY A 111 3.56 5.90 5.52
CA GLY A 111 2.56 6.92 5.19
C GLY A 111 3.11 8.16 4.48
N PHE A 112 2.32 8.66 3.54
CA PHE A 112 2.51 9.93 2.85
C PHE A 112 1.23 10.75 2.97
N ARG A 113 1.37 12.07 2.92
CA ARG A 113 0.38 13.11 3.22
C ARG A 113 -1.10 12.72 3.00
N ASP A 114 -1.92 13.16 3.95
CA ASP A 114 -3.37 13.08 3.99
C ASP A 114 -3.97 11.66 4.09
N TRP A 115 -4.33 11.31 5.33
CA TRP A 115 -5.31 10.27 5.60
C TRP A 115 -6.69 10.76 5.19
N LYS A 116 -7.31 10.08 4.22
CA LYS A 116 -8.66 10.44 3.73
C LYS A 116 -9.71 9.35 3.95
N GLY A 117 -9.30 8.12 4.26
CA GLY A 117 -10.14 6.95 3.99
C GLY A 117 -10.21 5.95 5.12
N THR A 118 -10.88 6.29 6.22
CA THR A 118 -11.57 5.26 7.01
C THR A 118 -13.06 5.20 6.73
N ARG A 119 -13.66 6.34 6.38
CA ARG A 119 -15.09 6.44 6.07
C ARG A 119 -15.47 5.55 4.90
N ASP A 120 -14.80 5.69 3.75
CA ASP A 120 -15.08 4.86 2.57
C ASP A 120 -14.84 3.36 2.81
N LEU A 121 -13.76 3.01 3.54
CA LEU A 121 -13.44 1.61 3.85
C LEU A 121 -14.51 0.96 4.72
N LYS A 122 -15.02 1.69 5.71
CA LYS A 122 -16.07 1.21 6.60
C LYS A 122 -17.44 1.23 5.91
N GLU A 123 -17.80 2.30 5.22
CA GLU A 123 -19.12 2.50 4.61
C GLU A 123 -19.35 1.60 3.40
N TYR A 124 -18.37 1.50 2.48
CA TYR A 124 -18.56 0.75 1.23
C TYR A 124 -18.02 -0.68 1.30
N TYR A 125 -17.02 -0.93 2.14
CA TYR A 125 -16.34 -2.22 2.19
C TYR A 125 -16.48 -2.94 3.55
N ASN A 126 -17.09 -2.32 4.57
CA ASN A 126 -17.22 -2.88 5.92
C ASN A 126 -15.85 -3.34 6.49
N ILE A 127 -14.79 -2.57 6.23
CA ILE A 127 -13.43 -2.81 6.75
C ILE A 127 -13.13 -1.76 7.80
N LYS A 128 -12.66 -2.21 8.98
CA LYS A 128 -12.34 -1.32 10.09
C LYS A 128 -10.98 -0.63 9.85
N PRO A 129 -10.79 0.59 10.39
CA PRO A 129 -9.52 1.32 10.35
C PRO A 129 -8.32 0.53 10.85
N ALA A 130 -8.52 -0.29 11.89
CA ALA A 130 -7.47 -1.11 12.48
C ALA A 130 -6.98 -2.22 11.54
N ASP A 131 -7.77 -2.56 10.52
CA ASP A 131 -7.44 -3.63 9.58
C ASP A 131 -6.97 -3.12 8.23
N CYS A 132 -7.44 -1.94 7.80
CA CYS A 132 -6.91 -1.29 6.62
C CYS A 132 -7.13 0.22 6.66
N ILE A 133 -6.21 0.95 6.03
CA ILE A 133 -6.23 2.40 5.91
C ILE A 133 -5.86 2.82 4.49
N ARG A 134 -6.34 3.99 4.08
CA ARG A 134 -5.99 4.61 2.79
C ARG A 134 -5.16 5.87 3.02
N VAL A 135 -4.01 5.93 2.37
CA VAL A 135 -3.13 7.11 2.30
C VAL A 135 -2.96 7.56 0.85
N ILE A 136 -2.57 8.82 0.65
CA ILE A 136 -2.31 9.39 -0.67
C ILE A 136 -0.81 9.67 -0.81
N VAL A 137 -0.20 9.16 -1.88
CA VAL A 137 1.19 9.46 -2.20
C VAL A 137 1.23 10.49 -3.31
N THR A 138 1.69 11.71 -2.96
CA THR A 138 1.90 12.83 -3.88
C THR A 138 3.34 12.93 -4.35
#